data_AF-A0A4Y2PZ43-F1
#
_entry.id   AF-A0A4Y2PZ43-F1
#
_cell.length_a   1.000
_cell.length_b   1.000
_cell.length_c   1.000
_cell.angle_alpha   90.00
_cell.angle_beta   90.00
_cell.angle_gamma   90.00
#
_symmetry.space_group_name_H-M   'P 1'
#
loop_
_entity.id
_entity.type
_entity.pdbx_description
1 polymer ?
#
loop_
_entity_poly.entity_id
_entity_poly.type
_entity_poly.pdbx_seq_one_letter_code
_entity_poly.pdbx_strand_id
1 'polypeptide(L)'
;MEKISCLFDITFCKCTNFNTCKCRRDMKIPLAERLFMKDRILEKKMVIGEVEVLATEKREKEKRKQMEDKRIKRKMVKTDADAAHAQSMELLELNTMSSSLYTDTYVITLEYQS
;
A
#
# COMPACT_ATOMS: atom_id res chain seq x y z
N MET A 1 25.49 21.29 24.50
CA MET A 1 26.23 20.01 24.52
C MET A 1 25.37 18.98 23.82
N GLU A 2 25.81 18.55 22.65
CA GLU A 2 25.10 17.66 21.73
C GLU A 2 24.80 16.31 22.39
N LYS A 3 23.53 15.91 22.43
CA LYS A 3 23.15 14.52 22.71
C LYS A 3 23.33 13.73 21.43
N ILE A 4 24.57 13.35 21.17
CA ILE A 4 24.95 12.42 20.12
C ILE A 4 24.31 11.05 20.43
N SER A 5 23.35 10.69 19.59
CA SER A 5 23.02 9.34 19.15
C SER A 5 22.95 8.24 20.21
N CYS A 6 21.78 8.03 20.81
CA CYS A 6 21.36 6.69 21.27
C CYS A 6 21.02 5.77 20.08
N LEU A 7 21.81 5.82 19.01
CA LEU A 7 21.64 5.01 17.82
C LEU A 7 22.31 3.66 18.09
N PHE A 8 21.50 2.76 18.67
CA PHE A 8 21.81 1.39 19.04
C PHE A 8 22.83 1.24 20.18
N ASP A 9 22.33 1.25 21.43
CA ASP A 9 23.04 0.73 22.60
C ASP A 9 23.22 -0.80 22.47
N ILE A 10 24.05 -1.23 21.54
CA ILE A 10 24.55 -2.60 21.48
C ILE A 10 25.63 -2.67 22.57
N THR A 11 25.21 -2.87 23.81
CA THR A 11 26.02 -3.14 25.02
C THR A 11 27.52 -2.83 24.88
N PHE A 12 28.00 -1.75 25.51
CA PHE A 12 29.41 -1.31 25.42
C PHE A 12 30.45 -2.39 25.80
N CYS A 13 30.08 -3.38 26.62
CA CYS A 13 30.96 -4.49 26.99
C CYS A 13 31.19 -5.46 25.82
N LYS A 14 32.40 -5.42 25.24
CA LYS A 14 32.87 -6.34 24.19
C LYS A 14 33.60 -7.59 24.72
N CYS A 15 33.44 -7.91 26.01
CA CYS A 15 34.10 -9.08 26.59
C CYS A 15 33.55 -10.39 25.99
N THR A 16 34.42 -11.31 25.61
CA THR A 16 34.05 -12.64 25.12
C THR A 16 33.58 -13.56 26.25
N ASN A 17 34.14 -13.38 27.45
CA ASN A 17 33.81 -14.12 28.65
C ASN A 17 33.08 -13.23 29.67
N PHE A 18 31.75 -13.35 29.75
CA PHE A 18 30.94 -12.52 30.64
C PHE A 18 31.07 -12.88 32.13
N ASN A 19 31.47 -14.11 32.44
CA ASN A 19 31.63 -14.59 33.83
C ASN A 19 32.85 -13.98 34.52
N THR A 20 33.88 -13.63 33.75
CA THR A 20 35.12 -13.01 34.24
C THR A 20 35.20 -11.52 33.88
N CYS A 21 34.13 -10.96 33.32
CA CYS A 21 34.09 -9.59 32.85
C CYS A 21 34.27 -8.60 34.01
N LYS A 22 35.30 -7.74 33.89
CA LYS A 22 35.64 -6.67 34.85
C LYS A 22 35.12 -5.29 34.45
N CYS A 23 34.28 -5.18 33.41
CA CYS A 23 33.68 -3.91 33.01
C CYS A 23 32.89 -3.28 34.17
N ARG A 24 32.73 -1.96 34.15
CA ARG A 24 31.90 -1.26 35.13
C ARG A 24 30.44 -1.74 35.03
N ARG A 25 29.71 -1.70 36.14
CA ARG A 25 28.36 -2.33 36.26
C ARG A 25 27.36 -1.80 35.24
N ASP A 26 27.41 -0.50 34.97
CA ASP A 26 26.66 0.24 33.95
C ASP A 26 26.97 -0.19 32.50
N MET A 27 28.15 -0.78 32.27
CA MET A 27 28.59 -1.20 30.94
C MET A 27 28.54 -2.72 30.74
N LYS A 28 28.33 -3.51 31.81
CA LYS A 28 28.26 -4.98 31.71
C LYS A 28 27.00 -5.42 30.98
N ILE A 29 27.13 -6.48 30.19
CA ILE A 29 25.98 -7.13 29.56
C ILE A 29 25.09 -7.77 30.65
N PRO A 30 23.80 -7.38 30.74
CA PRO A 30 22.84 -8.01 31.64
C PRO A 30 22.75 -9.51 31.38
N LEU A 31 22.51 -10.31 32.42
CA LEU A 31 22.46 -11.78 32.31
C LEU A 31 21.44 -12.25 31.26
N ALA A 32 20.28 -11.59 31.18
CA ALA A 32 19.23 -11.89 30.21
C ALA A 32 19.67 -11.68 28.75
N GLU A 33 20.60 -10.75 28.49
CA GLU A 33 21.05 -10.37 27.15
C GLU A 33 22.32 -11.11 26.71
N ARG A 34 23.00 -11.84 27.61
CA ARG A 34 24.26 -12.53 27.31
C ARG A 34 24.11 -13.60 26.22
N LEU A 35 22.98 -14.29 26.16
CA LEU A 35 22.70 -15.28 25.11
C LEU A 35 22.56 -14.59 23.76
N PHE A 36 21.74 -13.54 23.69
CA PHE A 36 21.54 -12.74 22.49
C PHE A 36 22.85 -12.14 21.94
N MET A 37 23.74 -11.69 22.82
CA MET A 37 25.05 -11.16 22.41
C MET A 37 26.03 -12.24 21.96
N LYS A 38 25.96 -13.47 22.50
CA LYS A 38 26.77 -14.60 21.99
C LYS A 38 26.36 -14.94 20.56
N ASP A 39 25.07 -14.99 20.27
CA ASP A 39 24.56 -15.34 18.94
C ASP A 39 25.00 -14.28 17.90
N ARG A 40 25.02 -13.00 18.28
CA ARG A 40 25.51 -11.90 17.43
C ARG A 40 27.03 -11.85 17.27
N ILE A 41 27.80 -12.13 18.31
CA ILE A 41 29.28 -12.01 18.30
C ILE A 41 29.94 -13.26 17.71
N LEU A 42 29.47 -14.45 18.06
CA LEU A 42 30.15 -15.71 17.77
C LEU A 42 29.77 -16.29 16.41
N GLU A 43 28.49 -16.23 16.04
CA GLU A 43 28.00 -16.93 14.86
C GLU A 43 27.90 -16.05 13.62
N LYS A 44 27.83 -14.71 13.76
CA LYS A 44 27.61 -13.78 12.63
C LYS A 44 26.44 -14.23 11.72
N LYS A 45 25.52 -15.02 12.26
CA LYS A 45 24.37 -15.57 11.56
C LYS A 45 23.21 -14.62 11.79
N MET A 46 22.93 -13.77 10.81
CA MET A 46 21.59 -13.20 10.67
C MET A 46 20.69 -14.32 10.15
N VAL A 47 20.30 -15.26 11.02
CA VAL A 47 19.28 -16.25 10.68
C VAL A 47 17.93 -15.55 10.84
N ILE A 48 17.44 -15.10 9.69
CA ILE A 48 16.02 -14.85 9.44
C ILE A 48 15.31 -16.17 9.73
N GLY A 49 14.68 -16.30 10.89
CA GLY A 49 14.03 -17.53 11.32
C GLY A 49 12.85 -17.91 10.41
N GLU A 50 12.36 -19.14 10.55
CA GLU A 50 11.21 -19.67 9.77
C GLU A 50 9.94 -18.80 9.89
N VAL A 51 9.75 -18.16 11.05
CA VAL A 51 8.68 -17.19 11.30
C VAL A 51 8.73 -15.99 10.34
N GLU A 52 9.92 -15.55 9.95
CA GLU A 52 10.10 -14.42 9.04
C GLU A 52 9.82 -14.80 7.57
N VAL A 53 10.08 -16.06 7.18
CA VAL A 53 9.67 -16.61 5.87
C VAL A 53 8.13 -16.68 5.79
N LEU A 54 7.46 -17.19 6.82
CA LEU A 54 6.00 -17.23 6.85
C LEU A 54 5.37 -15.83 6.86
N ALA A 55 5.98 -14.88 7.56
CA ALA A 55 5.52 -13.50 7.58
C ALA A 55 5.70 -12.80 6.22
N THR A 56 6.81 -13.06 5.52
CA THR A 56 7.07 -12.50 4.19
C THR A 56 6.16 -13.10 3.12
N GLU A 57 5.96 -14.42 3.12
CA GLU A 57 5.00 -15.07 2.21
C GLU A 57 3.56 -14.56 2.39
N LYS A 58 3.12 -14.39 3.64
CA LYS A 58 1.79 -13.81 3.94
C LYS A 58 1.66 -12.39 3.40
N ARG A 59 2.68 -11.54 3.64
CA ARG A 59 2.71 -10.17 3.11
C ARG A 59 2.71 -10.14 1.58
N GLU A 60 3.43 -11.04 0.93
CA GLU A 60 3.42 -11.15 -0.54
C GLU A 60 2.06 -11.58 -1.09
N LYS A 61 1.43 -12.60 -0.49
CA LYS A 61 0.09 -13.05 -0.88
C LYS A 61 -0.94 -11.93 -0.71
N GLU A 62 -0.86 -11.18 0.38
CA GLU A 62 -1.73 -10.04 0.63
C GLU A 62 -1.52 -8.92 -0.41
N LYS A 63 -0.26 -8.58 -0.72
CA LYS A 63 0.06 -7.60 -1.77
C LYS A 63 -0.51 -8.01 -3.13
N ARG A 64 -0.37 -9.29 -3.51
CA ARG A 64 -0.93 -9.82 -4.77
C ARG A 64 -2.45 -9.66 -4.80
N LYS A 65 -3.15 -10.00 -3.72
CA LYS A 65 -4.60 -9.82 -3.61
C LYS A 65 -5.02 -8.34 -3.74
N GLN A 66 -4.34 -7.43 -3.02
CA GLN A 66 -4.65 -5.99 -3.11
C GLN A 66 -4.46 -5.43 -4.52
N MET A 67 -3.46 -5.90 -5.27
CA MET A 67 -3.22 -5.46 -6.64
C MET A 67 -4.32 -5.93 -7.59
N GLU A 68 -4.80 -7.16 -7.42
CA GLU A 68 -5.92 -7.72 -8.20
C GLU A 68 -7.23 -6.98 -7.90
N ASP A 69 -7.55 -6.73 -6.63
CA ASP A 69 -8.75 -6.00 -6.22
C ASP A 69 -8.78 -4.58 -6.80
N LYS A 70 -7.63 -3.88 -6.79
CA LYS A 70 -7.48 -2.56 -7.44
C LYS A 70 -7.68 -2.65 -8.95
N ARG A 71 -7.21 -3.72 -9.61
CA ARG A 71 -7.39 -3.93 -11.05
C ARG A 71 -8.86 -4.17 -11.41
N ILE A 72 -9.55 -5.00 -10.64
CA ILE A 72 -10.98 -5.28 -10.83
C ILE A 72 -11.80 -4.01 -10.61
N LYS A 73 -11.55 -3.27 -9.53
CA LYS A 73 -12.25 -2.01 -9.24
C LYS A 73 -12.07 -0.99 -10.37
N ARG A 74 -10.86 -0.85 -10.92
CA ARG A 74 -10.61 0.03 -12.09
C ARG A 74 -11.36 -0.42 -13.34
N LYS A 75 -11.45 -1.73 -13.60
CA LYS A 75 -12.21 -2.26 -14.74
C LYS A 75 -13.70 -1.96 -14.61
N MET A 76 -14.28 -2.16 -13.43
CA MET A 76 -15.70 -1.84 -13.18
C MET A 76 -16.00 -0.36 -13.40
N VAL A 77 -15.19 0.54 -12.81
CA VAL A 77 -15.35 1.99 -12.98
C VAL A 77 -15.26 2.39 -14.46
N LYS A 78 -14.38 1.75 -15.24
CA LYS A 78 -14.28 2.00 -16.67
C LYS A 78 -15.56 1.56 -17.40
N THR A 79 -16.09 0.37 -17.11
CA THR A 79 -17.32 -0.13 -17.71
C THR A 79 -18.52 0.75 -17.37
N ASP A 80 -18.65 1.22 -16.13
CA ASP A 80 -19.74 2.11 -15.72
C ASP A 80 -19.67 3.47 -16.42
N ALA A 81 -18.46 4.03 -16.55
CA ALA A 81 -18.24 5.27 -17.29
C ALA A 81 -18.56 5.12 -18.79
N ASP A 82 -18.11 4.02 -19.40
CA ASP A 82 -18.38 3.70 -20.80
C ASP A 82 -19.90 3.51 -21.04
N ALA A 83 -20.61 2.85 -20.11
CA ALA A 83 -22.06 2.66 -20.17
C ALA A 83 -22.84 3.96 -20.01
N ALA A 84 -22.46 4.81 -19.05
CA ALA A 84 -23.06 6.14 -18.86
C ALA A 84 -22.84 7.04 -20.08
N HIS A 85 -21.64 6.98 -20.67
CA HIS A 85 -21.34 7.69 -21.91
C HIS A 85 -22.25 7.22 -23.06
N ALA A 86 -22.42 5.91 -23.25
CA ALA A 86 -23.32 5.38 -24.28
C ALA A 86 -24.77 5.84 -24.08
N GLN A 87 -25.30 5.76 -22.85
CA GLN A 87 -26.65 6.25 -22.54
C GLN A 87 -26.81 7.76 -22.80
N SER A 88 -25.79 8.56 -22.47
CA SER A 88 -25.82 10.01 -22.73
C SER A 88 -25.83 10.34 -24.22
N MET A 89 -25.10 9.58 -25.03
CA MET A 89 -25.06 9.75 -26.49
C MET A 89 -26.42 9.43 -27.11
N GLU A 90 -27.03 8.32 -26.71
CA GLU A 90 -28.36 7.91 -27.18
C GLU A 90 -29.43 8.95 -26.82
N LEU A 91 -29.38 9.49 -25.59
CA LEU A 91 -30.31 10.53 -25.15
C LEU A 91 -30.11 11.86 -25.88
N LEU A 92 -28.85 12.22 -26.20
CA LEU A 92 -28.54 13.41 -26.99
C LEU A 92 -29.07 13.29 -28.42
N GLU A 93 -28.93 12.11 -29.04
CA GLU A 93 -29.46 11.83 -30.37
C GLU A 93 -30.99 11.97 -30.40
N LEU A 94 -31.69 11.37 -29.43
CA LEU A 94 -33.15 11.47 -29.31
C LEU A 94 -33.62 12.92 -29.14
N ASN A 95 -32.95 13.70 -28.29
CA ASN A 95 -33.30 15.11 -28.09
C ASN A 95 -33.08 15.94 -29.36
N THR A 96 -32.01 15.66 -30.11
CA THR A 96 -31.71 16.35 -31.37
C THR A 96 -32.76 16.03 -32.43
N MET A 97 -33.15 14.76 -32.56
CA MET A 97 -34.23 14.33 -33.46
C MET A 97 -35.59 14.90 -33.07
N SER A 98 -35.92 14.90 -31.78
CA SER A 98 -37.17 15.47 -31.29
C SER A 98 -37.23 16.98 -31.51
N SER A 99 -36.11 17.68 -31.31
CA SER A 99 -36.03 19.11 -31.53
C SER A 99 -36.20 19.48 -33.01
N SER A 100 -35.61 18.73 -33.94
CA SER A 100 -35.77 18.98 -35.38
C SER A 100 -37.22 18.75 -35.84
N LEU A 101 -37.87 17.70 -35.33
CA LEU A 101 -39.29 17.45 -35.63
C LEU A 101 -40.20 18.57 -35.11
N TYR A 102 -39.91 19.10 -33.92
CA TYR A 102 -40.69 20.19 -33.35
C TYR A 102 -40.52 21.47 -34.16
N THR A 103 -39.30 21.79 -34.59
CA THR A 103 -39.05 22.95 -35.46
C THR A 103 -39.74 22.81 -36.81
N ASP A 104 -39.68 21.63 -37.43
CA ASP A 104 -40.33 21.38 -38.72
C ASP A 104 -41.85 21.53 -38.62
N THR A 105 -42.46 20.97 -37.57
CA THR A 105 -43.91 21.09 -37.35
C THR A 105 -44.33 22.53 -37.06
N TYR A 106 -43.51 23.28 -36.30
CA TYR A 106 -43.78 24.67 -35.99
C TYR A 106 -43.69 25.57 -37.23
N VAL A 107 -42.71 25.33 -38.11
CA VAL A 107 -42.59 26.02 -39.40
C VAL A 107 -43.80 25.74 -40.29
N ILE A 108 -44.19 24.47 -40.44
CA ILE A 108 -45.34 24.07 -41.28
C ILE A 108 -46.66 24.70 -40.76
N THR A 109 -46.84 24.76 -39.44
CA THR A 109 -48.05 25.35 -38.84
C THR A 109 -48.13 26.86 -38.99
N LEU A 110 -47.01 27.58 -38.92
CA LEU A 110 -46.96 29.02 -39.17
C LEU A 110 -47.21 29.36 -40.65
N GLU A 111 -46.66 28.57 -41.59
CA GLU A 111 -46.90 28.78 -43.01
C GLU A 111 -48.36 28.56 -43.41
N TYR A 112 -49.06 27.60 -42.80
CA TYR A 112 -50.48 27.36 -43.07
C TYR A 112 -51.41 28.47 -42.54
N GLN A 113 -50.98 29.23 -41.54
CA GLN A 113 -51.76 30.31 -40.93
C GLN A 113 -51.53 31.69 -41.58
N SER A 114 -50.60 31.80 -42.52
CA SER A 114 -50.33 33.03 -43.27
C SER A 114 -51.10 33.10 -44.59
#